data_AF-A0A1L9V2F8-F1
#
_entry.id   AF-A0A1L9V2F8-F1
#
_cell.length_a   1.000
_cell.length_b   1.000
_cell.length_c   1.000
_cell.angle_alpha   90.00
_cell.angle_beta   90.00
_cell.angle_gamma   90.00
#
_symmetry.space_group_name_H-M   'P 1'
#
loop_
_entity.id
_entity.type
_entity.pdbx_description
1 polymer ?
#
loop_
_entity_poly.entity_id
_entity_poly.type
_entity_poly.pdbx_seq_one_letter_code
_entity_poly.pdbx_strand_id
1 'polypeptide(L)'
;EYSGRYRKVHIHAGNKNFVSRKYVPAKMKEPVAEFERDVHKIEATHILDPFTLAAKYSNDFVMIHPFADGNGRMCRLIINAILLKYGGIVASGWERTMRVTRSILDIQRSAGKSMEGSGELAALNLKKSIARYKRLK
;
A
#
# COMPACT_ATOMS: atom_id res chain seq x y z
N GLU A 1 -22.71 8.84 -3.93
CA GLU A 1 -23.48 7.66 -4.39
C GLU A 1 -22.69 6.36 -4.63
N TYR A 2 -21.34 6.37 -4.65
CA TYR A 2 -20.54 5.15 -4.87
C TYR A 2 -19.61 4.75 -3.71
N SER A 3 -19.74 5.38 -2.54
CA SER A 3 -18.88 5.14 -1.38
C SER A 3 -19.05 3.72 -0.84
N GLY A 4 -17.99 2.91 -0.92
CA GLY A 4 -17.95 1.55 -0.36
C GLY A 4 -18.64 0.46 -1.20
N ARG A 5 -19.12 0.77 -2.42
CA ARG A 5 -19.74 -0.22 -3.31
C ARG A 5 -18.79 -0.62 -4.43
N TYR A 6 -18.64 -1.92 -4.68
CA TYR A 6 -17.85 -2.41 -5.82
C TYR A 6 -18.41 -1.90 -7.14
N ARG A 7 -17.51 -1.65 -8.10
CA ARG A 7 -17.88 -1.13 -9.40
C ARG A 7 -18.75 -2.10 -10.17
N LYS A 8 -19.76 -1.54 -10.84
CA LYS A 8 -20.62 -2.26 -11.79
C LYS A 8 -20.20 -2.05 -13.25
N VAL A 9 -19.19 -1.22 -13.48
CA VAL A 9 -18.67 -0.87 -14.81
C VAL A 9 -17.32 -1.53 -15.06
N HIS A 10 -17.03 -1.79 -16.33
CA HIS A 10 -15.67 -2.12 -16.76
C HIS A 10 -14.81 -0.86 -16.73
N ILE A 11 -13.55 -1.03 -16.35
CA ILE A 11 -12.57 0.04 -16.27
C ILE A 11 -11.23 -0.47 -16.77
N HIS A 12 -10.44 0.45 -17.27
CA HIS A 12 -9.10 0.24 -17.78
C HIS A 12 -8.24 1.44 -17.37
N ALA A 13 -6.95 1.20 -17.15
CA ALA A 13 -5.97 2.27 -16.91
C ALA A 13 -4.82 2.10 -17.91
N GLY A 14 -4.79 2.96 -18.93
CA GLY A 14 -3.93 2.76 -20.09
C GLY A 14 -4.24 1.41 -20.75
N ASN A 15 -3.19 0.62 -21.03
CA ASN A 15 -3.31 -0.72 -21.62
C ASN A 15 -3.58 -1.86 -20.61
N LYS A 16 -3.87 -1.55 -19.34
CA LYS A 16 -4.15 -2.58 -18.33
C LYS A 16 -5.65 -2.87 -18.21
N ASN A 17 -6.00 -4.12 -18.43
CA ASN A 17 -7.31 -4.66 -18.09
C ASN A 17 -7.33 -5.12 -16.63
N PHE A 18 -8.25 -4.56 -15.85
CA PHE A 18 -8.47 -4.97 -14.46
C PHE A 18 -9.43 -6.17 -14.38
N VAL A 19 -9.49 -6.79 -13.19
CA VAL A 19 -10.38 -7.91 -12.87
C VAL A 19 -11.80 -7.66 -13.37
N SER A 20 -12.46 -8.64 -13.99
CA SER A 20 -13.86 -8.44 -14.41
C SER A 20 -14.74 -8.15 -13.20
N ARG A 21 -15.69 -7.20 -13.35
CA ARG A 21 -16.57 -6.75 -12.26
C ARG A 21 -17.27 -7.88 -11.51
N LYS A 22 -17.61 -8.97 -12.23
CA LYS A 22 -18.26 -10.18 -11.68
C LYS A 22 -17.38 -10.86 -10.61
N TYR A 23 -16.07 -10.80 -10.77
CA TYR A 23 -15.10 -11.47 -9.91
C TYR A 23 -14.50 -10.56 -8.84
N VAL A 24 -14.72 -9.24 -8.90
CA VAL A 24 -14.20 -8.28 -7.91
C VAL A 24 -14.55 -8.68 -6.46
N PRO A 25 -15.80 -9.04 -6.10
CA PRO A 25 -16.12 -9.39 -4.72
C PRO A 25 -15.37 -10.63 -4.22
N ALA A 26 -15.23 -11.65 -5.08
CA ALA A 26 -14.50 -12.87 -4.74
C ALA A 26 -13.00 -12.58 -4.61
N LYS A 27 -12.44 -11.85 -5.58
CA LYS A 27 -11.01 -11.49 -5.61
C LYS A 27 -10.60 -10.58 -4.46
N MET A 28 -11.49 -9.74 -3.94
CA MET A 28 -11.21 -8.93 -2.74
C MET A 28 -11.13 -9.74 -1.45
N LYS A 29 -11.78 -10.91 -1.36
CA LYS A 29 -11.71 -11.77 -0.16
C LYS A 29 -10.33 -12.42 0.00
N GLU A 30 -9.68 -12.75 -1.10
CA GLU A 30 -8.36 -13.40 -1.12
C GLU A 30 -7.28 -12.60 -0.34
N PRO A 31 -6.98 -11.32 -0.68
CA PRO A 31 -5.96 -10.55 0.03
C PRO A 31 -6.36 -10.21 1.46
N VAL A 32 -7.66 -10.12 1.79
CA VAL A 32 -8.11 -9.88 3.16
C VAL A 32 -7.83 -11.10 4.04
N ALA A 33 -8.22 -12.29 3.60
CA ALA A 33 -7.95 -13.53 4.32
C ALA A 33 -6.44 -13.82 4.41
N GLU A 34 -5.67 -13.41 3.40
CA GLU A 34 -4.21 -13.48 3.47
C GLU A 34 -3.62 -12.47 4.46
N PHE A 35 -4.14 -11.25 4.52
CA PHE A 35 -3.72 -10.25 5.51
C PHE A 35 -3.92 -10.74 6.93
N GLU A 36 -5.08 -11.33 7.24
CA GLU A 36 -5.35 -11.91 8.56
C GLU A 36 -4.35 -13.01 8.93
N ARG A 37 -4.01 -13.89 7.98
CA ARG A 37 -2.99 -14.93 8.19
C ARG A 37 -1.60 -14.34 8.42
N ASP A 38 -1.20 -13.35 7.64
CA ASP A 38 0.09 -12.67 7.81
C ASP A 38 0.14 -11.97 9.18
N VAL A 39 -0.95 -11.33 9.62
CA VAL A 39 -1.05 -10.70 10.95
C VAL A 39 -0.85 -11.74 12.07
N HIS A 40 -1.56 -12.86 12.05
CA HIS A 40 -1.37 -13.91 13.05
C HIS A 40 0.07 -14.46 13.06
N LYS A 41 0.68 -14.61 11.88
CA LYS A 41 2.08 -15.04 11.76
C LYS A 41 3.04 -14.01 12.36
N ILE A 42 2.81 -12.72 12.12
CA ILE A 42 3.59 -11.63 12.70
C ILE A 42 3.50 -11.64 14.23
N GLU A 43 2.28 -11.82 14.76
CA GLU A 43 2.04 -11.90 16.20
C GLU A 43 2.73 -13.11 16.84
N ALA A 44 2.75 -14.26 16.15
CA ALA A 44 3.39 -15.47 16.65
C ALA A 44 4.93 -15.47 16.54
N THR A 45 5.49 -14.85 15.50
CA THR A 45 6.94 -14.91 15.21
C THR A 45 7.69 -13.65 15.62
N HIS A 46 6.99 -12.53 15.82
CA HIS A 46 7.56 -11.19 15.95
C HIS A 46 8.46 -10.74 14.78
N ILE A 47 8.39 -11.43 13.64
CA ILE A 47 9.15 -11.09 12.43
C ILE A 47 8.23 -10.32 11.48
N LEU A 48 8.59 -9.07 11.18
CA LEU A 48 7.80 -8.18 10.35
C LEU A 48 8.66 -7.17 9.59
N ASP A 49 8.44 -7.07 8.28
CA ASP A 49 8.78 -5.89 7.50
C ASP A 49 7.49 -5.13 7.13
N PRO A 50 7.20 -3.99 7.79
CA PRO A 50 5.98 -3.23 7.55
C PRO A 50 5.90 -2.66 6.13
N PHE A 51 7.04 -2.43 5.48
CA PHE A 51 7.08 -1.94 4.10
C PHE A 51 6.69 -3.04 3.11
N THR A 52 7.14 -4.28 3.36
CA THR A 52 6.79 -5.43 2.51
C THR A 52 5.30 -5.71 2.62
N LEU A 53 4.80 -5.70 3.85
CA LEU A 53 3.37 -5.88 4.14
C LEU A 53 2.54 -4.79 3.44
N ALA A 54 2.93 -3.52 3.58
CA ALA A 54 2.23 -2.41 2.92
C ALA A 54 2.28 -2.51 1.39
N ALA A 55 3.43 -2.83 0.81
CA ALA A 55 3.60 -2.96 -0.63
C ALA A 55 2.74 -4.09 -1.22
N LYS A 56 2.74 -5.26 -0.58
CA LYS A 56 1.96 -6.44 -0.98
C LYS A 56 0.46 -6.10 -1.08
N TYR A 57 -0.16 -5.71 0.03
CA TYR A 57 -1.62 -5.52 0.06
C TYR A 57 -2.08 -4.29 -0.71
N SER A 58 -1.25 -3.25 -0.80
CA SER A 58 -1.55 -2.10 -1.64
C SER A 58 -1.50 -2.44 -3.14
N ASN A 59 -0.58 -3.32 -3.55
CA ASN A 59 -0.50 -3.85 -4.90
C ASN A 59 -1.71 -4.71 -5.24
N ASP A 60 -2.05 -5.67 -4.38
CA ASP A 60 -3.18 -6.58 -4.62
C ASP A 60 -4.49 -5.79 -4.78
N PHE A 61 -4.71 -4.81 -3.91
CA PHE A 61 -5.86 -3.91 -4.00
C PHE A 61 -5.92 -3.14 -5.33
N VAL A 62 -4.80 -2.52 -5.77
CA VAL A 62 -4.80 -1.72 -7.00
C VAL A 62 -4.91 -2.57 -8.26
N MET A 63 -4.46 -3.82 -8.23
CA MET A 63 -4.62 -4.78 -9.33
C MET A 63 -6.05 -5.29 -9.47
N ILE A 64 -6.78 -5.43 -8.36
CA ILE A 64 -8.22 -5.75 -8.40
C ILE A 64 -9.03 -4.53 -8.90
N HIS A 65 -8.64 -3.34 -8.45
CA HIS A 65 -9.27 -2.06 -8.78
C HIS A 65 -10.80 -2.09 -8.50
N PRO A 66 -11.19 -2.29 -7.24
CA PRO A 66 -12.56 -2.68 -6.89
C PRO A 66 -13.61 -1.57 -7.05
N PHE A 67 -13.21 -0.30 -7.03
CA PHE A 67 -14.13 0.84 -7.06
C PHE A 67 -14.12 1.56 -8.41
N ALA A 68 -15.17 2.31 -8.71
CA ALA A 68 -15.25 3.11 -9.94
C ALA A 68 -14.27 4.30 -9.91
N ASP A 69 -14.08 4.89 -8.73
CA ASP A 69 -13.11 5.93 -8.44
C ASP A 69 -12.61 5.75 -6.99
N GLY A 70 -11.50 6.38 -6.62
CA GLY A 70 -10.97 6.40 -5.26
C GLY A 70 -9.96 5.30 -4.98
N ASN A 71 -9.69 4.39 -5.92
CA ASN A 71 -8.73 3.30 -5.71
C ASN A 71 -7.32 3.81 -5.37
N GLY A 72 -6.87 4.90 -6.00
CA GLY A 72 -5.58 5.51 -5.66
C GLY A 72 -5.51 6.05 -4.23
N ARG A 73 -6.59 6.68 -3.76
CA ARG A 73 -6.74 7.22 -2.39
C ARG A 73 -6.82 6.08 -1.36
N MET A 74 -7.64 5.07 -1.63
CA MET A 74 -7.75 3.87 -0.79
C MET A 74 -6.42 3.12 -0.68
N CYS A 75 -5.69 2.95 -1.79
CA CYS A 75 -4.38 2.33 -1.78
C CYS A 75 -3.37 3.11 -0.91
N ARG A 76 -3.40 4.45 -0.93
CA ARG A 76 -2.61 5.29 -0.02
C ARG A 76 -3.00 5.09 1.44
N LEU A 77 -4.30 4.97 1.72
CA LEU A 77 -4.80 4.68 3.08
C LEU A 77 -4.35 3.30 3.56
N ILE A 78 -4.39 2.27 2.71
CA ILE A 78 -3.91 0.92 3.04
C ILE A 78 -2.42 0.95 3.41
N ILE A 79 -1.60 1.60 2.58
CA ILE A 79 -0.16 1.77 2.85
C ILE A 79 0.04 2.46 4.20
N ASN A 80 -0.61 3.61 4.42
CA ASN A 80 -0.43 4.38 5.64
C ASN A 80 -0.99 3.66 6.88
N ALA A 81 -2.09 2.92 6.77
CA ALA A 81 -2.65 2.17 7.88
C ALA A 81 -1.68 1.07 8.36
N ILE A 82 -1.08 0.34 7.42
CA ILE A 82 -0.09 -0.69 7.73
C ILE A 82 1.18 -0.06 8.30
N LEU A 83 1.74 0.98 7.65
CA LEU A 83 2.96 1.64 8.12
C LEU A 83 2.78 2.33 9.47
N LEU A 84 1.60 2.88 9.76
CA LEU A 84 1.28 3.44 11.07
C LEU A 84 1.24 2.35 12.13
N LYS A 85 0.47 1.28 11.89
CA LYS A 85 0.28 0.20 12.87
C LYS A 85 1.58 -0.53 13.19
N TYR A 86 2.41 -0.76 12.19
CA TYR A 86 3.54 -1.69 12.29
C TYR A 86 4.92 -1.04 12.17
N GLY A 87 5.00 0.19 11.66
CA GLY A 87 6.25 0.93 11.51
C GLY A 87 6.26 2.29 12.20
N GLY A 88 5.15 2.74 12.80
CA GLY A 88 5.03 4.06 13.46
C GLY A 88 5.24 5.25 12.52
N ILE A 89 5.13 5.07 11.20
CA ILE A 89 5.49 6.10 10.20
C ILE A 89 4.29 6.43 9.31
N VAL A 90 4.16 7.71 8.95
CA VAL A 90 3.23 8.21 7.93
C VAL A 90 3.97 8.58 6.66
N ALA A 91 3.49 8.07 5.53
CA ALA A 91 3.98 8.35 4.21
C ALA A 91 3.17 9.52 3.58
N SER A 92 3.57 10.76 3.88
CA SER A 92 2.82 11.99 3.52
C SER A 92 3.18 12.62 2.16
N GLY A 93 4.18 12.10 1.44
CA GLY A 93 4.76 12.74 0.24
C GLY A 93 4.53 12.02 -1.08
N TRP A 94 3.67 11.01 -1.12
CA TRP A 94 3.61 10.11 -2.27
C TRP A 94 2.40 10.40 -3.15
N GLU A 95 2.61 11.11 -4.25
CA GLU A 95 1.49 11.66 -5.05
C GLU A 95 0.96 10.71 -6.14
N ARG A 96 1.60 9.57 -6.42
CA ARG A 96 1.11 8.60 -7.43
C ARG A 96 1.25 7.13 -7.04
N THR A 97 0.12 6.48 -6.77
CA THR A 97 -0.04 5.09 -6.28
C THR A 97 0.86 4.04 -6.94
N MET A 98 0.87 3.94 -8.28
CA MET A 98 1.72 2.96 -9.00
C MET A 98 3.22 3.24 -8.87
N ARG A 99 3.62 4.50 -8.67
CA ARG A 99 5.02 4.83 -8.36
C ARG A 99 5.36 4.49 -6.92
N VAL A 100 4.40 4.51 -5.99
CA VAL A 100 4.68 4.26 -4.58
C VAL A 100 4.98 2.81 -4.29
N THR A 101 4.19 1.87 -4.80
CA THR A 101 4.49 0.44 -4.62
C THR A 101 5.85 0.11 -5.24
N ARG A 102 6.12 0.61 -6.46
CA ARG A 102 7.43 0.48 -7.09
C ARG A 102 8.53 1.15 -6.28
N SER A 103 8.32 2.36 -5.75
CA SER A 103 9.30 3.03 -4.91
C SER A 103 9.53 2.30 -3.59
N ILE A 104 8.51 1.72 -2.95
CA ILE A 104 8.70 0.90 -1.74
C ILE A 104 9.53 -0.33 -2.10
N LEU A 105 9.19 -1.04 -3.18
CA LEU A 105 9.93 -2.22 -3.63
C LEU A 105 11.36 -1.89 -4.08
N ASP A 106 11.56 -0.79 -4.82
CA ASP A 106 12.89 -0.32 -5.26
C ASP A 106 13.72 0.12 -4.05
N ILE A 107 13.12 0.78 -3.08
CA ILE A 107 13.77 1.16 -1.83
C ILE A 107 14.14 -0.10 -1.04
N GLN A 108 13.24 -1.07 -0.90
CA GLN A 108 13.53 -2.36 -0.26
C GLN A 108 14.63 -3.12 -0.99
N ARG A 109 14.66 -3.08 -2.32
CA ARG A 109 15.70 -3.72 -3.12
C ARG A 109 17.06 -3.06 -2.91
N SER A 110 17.11 -1.76 -2.69
CA SER A 110 18.32 -1.03 -2.29
C SER A 110 18.70 -1.32 -0.83
N ALA A 111 17.71 -1.33 0.06
CA ALA A 111 17.80 -1.63 1.50
C ALA A 111 18.08 -3.11 1.82
N GLY A 112 17.91 -4.03 0.87
CA GLY A 112 18.27 -5.44 1.00
C GLY A 112 19.72 -5.72 0.59
N LYS A 113 20.42 -4.75 -0.02
CA LYS A 113 21.84 -4.87 -0.37
C LYS A 113 22.78 -4.44 0.77
N SER A 114 22.31 -3.61 1.71
CA SER A 114 22.95 -3.37 3.01
C SER A 114 21.98 -3.82 4.08
N MET A 115 22.37 -4.63 5.08
CA MET A 115 21.45 -5.16 6.10
C MET A 115 20.94 -4.11 7.11
N GLU A 116 20.75 -2.87 6.69
CA GLU A 116 20.54 -1.68 7.54
C GLU A 116 19.35 -0.80 7.07
N GLY A 117 18.51 -1.33 6.17
CA GLY A 117 17.65 -0.51 5.33
C GLY A 117 16.32 -0.01 5.91
N SER A 118 15.84 -0.53 7.04
CA SER A 118 14.58 -0.06 7.66
C SER A 118 14.75 1.32 8.32
N GLY A 119 15.92 1.60 8.90
CA GLY A 119 16.25 2.87 9.56
C GLY A 119 16.43 4.02 8.59
N GLU A 120 17.09 3.79 7.45
CA GLU A 120 17.27 4.80 6.40
C GLU A 120 15.93 5.27 5.81
N LEU A 121 14.96 4.35 5.68
CA LEU A 121 13.65 4.66 5.14
C LEU A 121 12.78 5.46 6.12
N ALA A 122 12.83 5.11 7.40
CA ALA A 122 12.23 5.92 8.46
C ALA A 122 12.82 7.34 8.46
N ALA A 123 14.15 7.46 8.34
CA ALA A 123 14.85 8.73 8.27
C ALA A 123 14.49 9.55 7.01
N LEU A 124 14.38 8.92 5.84
CA LEU A 124 14.01 9.59 4.59
C LEU A 124 12.57 10.10 4.62
N ASN A 125 11.63 9.27 5.11
CA ASN A 125 10.24 9.67 5.28
C ASN A 125 10.10 10.79 6.31
N LEU A 126 10.82 10.69 7.44
CA LEU A 126 10.87 11.74 8.46
C LEU A 126 11.41 13.05 7.88
N LYS A 127 12.54 13.02 7.15
CA LYS A 127 13.11 14.21 6.48
C LYS A 127 12.11 14.86 5.52
N LYS A 128 11.44 14.06 4.67
CA LYS A 128 10.42 14.57 3.73
C LYS A 128 9.19 15.11 4.45
N SER A 129 8.76 14.46 5.52
CA SER A 129 7.62 14.88 6.34
C SER A 129 7.91 16.20 7.04
N ILE A 130 9.09 16.35 7.66
CA ILE A 130 9.57 17.59 8.29
C ILE A 130 9.65 18.72 7.26
N ALA A 131 10.24 18.46 6.09
CA ALA A 131 10.32 19.45 5.02
C ALA A 131 8.93 19.93 4.56
N ARG A 132 7.94 19.01 4.52
CA ARG A 132 6.56 19.36 4.18
C ARG A 132 5.87 20.14 5.30
N TYR A 133 6.06 19.75 6.56
CA TYR A 133 5.54 20.46 7.74
C TYR A 133 6.05 21.91 7.78
N LYS A 134 7.33 22.13 7.50
CA LYS A 134 7.92 23.48 7.45
C LYS A 134 7.34 24.39 6.35
N ARG A 135 6.71 23.84 5.31
CA ARG A 135 6.05 24.62 4.25
C ARG A 135 4.56 24.88 4.51
N LEU A 136 4.00 24.26 5.53
CA LEU A 136 2.60 24.45 5.94
C LEU A 136 2.45 25.49 7.05
N LYS A 137 3.57 25.89 7.67
CA LYS A 137 3.71 27.13 8.44
C LYS A 137 4.21 28.23 7.53
#